data_AF-A0A6L5XES4-F1
#
_entry.id   AF-A0A6L5XES4-F1
#
_cell.length_a   1.000
_cell.length_b   1.000
_cell.length_c   1.000
_cell.angle_alpha   90.00
_cell.angle_beta   90.00
_cell.angle_gamma   90.00
#
_symmetry.space_group_name_H-M   'P 1'
#
loop_
_entity.id
_entity.type
_entity.pdbx_description
1 polymer ?
#
loop_
_entity_poly.entity_id
_entity_poly.type
_entity_poly.pdbx_seq_one_letter_code
_entity_poly.pdbx_strand_id
1 'polypeptide(L)'
;MEHDYICFTDAPITCYLSNLKYFDSFKEMGRKAMFSPYGIGISRDWLYENKGARPVIYGQADEINLLDESIRWRFLELDIHKRDYSWLREWRIPMKELNLYDIPREHIIFIVPKEEELKGYAVDWDFDVDVDFDYDHGESHPYLIETPKETRSWKGFSIDQIKEIENDFVLSARTNTQIIGENL
;
A
#
# COMPACT_ATOMS: atom_id res chain seq x y z
N MET A 1 -17.09 20.02 6.41
CA MET A 1 -17.48 19.68 5.04
C MET A 1 -17.11 18.24 4.82
N GLU A 2 -18.06 17.41 4.44
CA GLU A 2 -17.75 16.08 3.91
C GLU A 2 -17.14 16.33 2.52
N HIS A 3 -15.95 15.81 2.29
CA HIS A 3 -15.26 15.99 1.03
C HIS A 3 -15.49 14.73 0.19
N ASP A 4 -16.03 14.89 -1.02
CA ASP A 4 -16.36 13.78 -1.93
C ASP A 4 -15.12 13.34 -2.73
N TYR A 5 -13.99 13.16 -2.03
CA TYR A 5 -12.73 12.70 -2.64
C TYR A 5 -11.91 11.85 -1.67
N ILE A 6 -11.10 10.96 -2.23
CA ILE A 6 -10.08 10.19 -1.49
C ILE A 6 -8.72 10.84 -1.74
N CYS A 7 -7.92 10.99 -0.68
CA CYS A 7 -6.58 11.56 -0.71
C CYS A 7 -5.50 10.48 -0.66
N PHE A 8 -4.43 10.68 -1.41
CA PHE A 8 -3.21 9.88 -1.41
C PHE A 8 -2.01 10.78 -1.16
N THR A 9 -0.95 10.22 -0.59
CA THR A 9 0.34 10.89 -0.45
C THR A 9 1.30 10.34 -1.50
N ASP A 10 1.82 11.22 -2.36
CA ASP A 10 2.89 10.87 -3.30
C ASP A 10 4.24 11.13 -2.63
N ALA A 11 4.81 10.10 -2.02
CA ALA A 11 6.12 10.16 -1.40
C ALA A 11 6.92 8.90 -1.71
N PRO A 12 8.25 9.03 -1.89
CA PRO A 12 9.13 7.87 -1.92
C PRO A 12 8.90 7.03 -0.65
N ILE A 13 8.62 5.75 -0.81
CA ILE A 13 8.30 4.82 0.28
C ILE A 13 9.53 4.65 1.18
N THR A 14 10.75 4.74 0.65
CA THR A 14 11.95 4.69 1.50
C THR A 14 12.03 5.90 2.44
N CYS A 15 11.54 7.08 2.03
CA CYS A 15 11.44 8.25 2.90
C CYS A 15 10.32 8.11 3.97
N TYR A 16 9.33 7.25 3.75
CA TYR A 16 8.24 7.01 4.69
C TYR A 16 8.74 6.56 6.06
N LEU A 17 9.85 5.81 6.11
CA LEU A 17 10.45 5.33 7.35
C LEU A 17 10.87 6.47 8.29
N SER A 18 11.46 7.52 7.74
CA SER A 18 11.85 8.71 8.50
C SER A 18 10.62 9.47 8.99
N ASN A 19 9.57 9.54 8.17
CA ASN A 19 8.30 10.14 8.55
C ASN A 19 7.64 9.37 9.70
N LEU A 20 7.56 8.04 9.62
CA LEU A 20 7.02 7.22 10.71
C LEU A 20 7.72 7.48 12.04
N LYS A 21 9.06 7.49 12.05
CA LYS A 21 9.85 7.80 13.25
C LYS A 21 9.57 9.21 13.77
N TYR A 22 9.54 10.20 12.86
CA TYR A 22 9.24 11.58 13.21
C TYR A 22 7.85 11.70 13.82
N PHE A 23 6.83 11.11 13.21
CA PHE A 23 5.44 11.18 13.68
C PHE A 23 5.17 10.32 14.92
N ASP A 24 5.93 9.25 15.14
CA ASP A 24 5.90 8.49 16.38
C ASP A 24 6.41 9.31 17.57
N SER A 25 7.38 10.22 17.38
CA SER A 25 7.81 11.13 18.45
C SER A 25 6.67 12.03 18.97
N PHE A 26 5.64 12.30 18.16
CA PHE A 26 4.47 13.06 18.60
C PHE A 26 3.59 12.27 19.58
N LYS A 27 3.64 10.92 19.55
CA LYS A 27 2.97 10.09 20.56
C LYS A 27 3.55 10.35 21.95
N GLU A 28 4.87 10.53 22.05
CA GLU A 28 5.56 10.87 23.30
C GLU A 28 5.12 12.24 23.83
N MET A 29 4.70 13.14 22.93
CA MET A 29 4.12 14.46 23.26
C MET A 29 2.59 14.42 23.51
N GLY A 30 1.99 13.23 23.62
CA GLY A 30 0.55 13.05 23.85
C GLY A 30 -0.33 13.37 22.65
N ARG A 31 0.23 13.46 21.44
CA ARG A 31 -0.51 13.72 20.19
C ARG A 31 -0.78 12.41 19.45
N LYS A 32 -1.89 12.37 18.72
CA LYS A 32 -2.23 11.23 17.86
C LYS A 32 -1.21 11.14 16.72
N ALA A 33 -0.65 9.96 16.49
CA ALA A 33 0.20 9.73 15.34
C ALA A 33 -0.58 9.91 14.04
N MET A 34 0.04 10.61 13.09
CA MET A 34 -0.58 10.93 11.81
C MET A 34 -0.48 9.80 10.80
N PHE A 35 0.48 8.88 10.98
CA PHE A 35 0.74 7.78 10.05
C PHE A 35 0.65 6.42 10.76
N SER A 36 0.14 5.45 10.01
CA SER A 36 0.06 4.04 10.42
C SER A 36 1.27 3.30 9.90
N PRO A 37 1.86 2.35 10.65
CA PRO A 37 2.90 1.48 10.09
C PRO A 37 2.35 0.48 9.05
N TYR A 38 1.03 0.50 8.80
CA TYR A 38 0.35 -0.20 7.72
C TYR A 38 -0.01 0.77 6.59
N GLY A 39 0.10 0.34 5.34
CA GLY A 39 -0.25 1.14 4.18
C GLY A 39 -0.61 0.31 2.94
N ILE A 40 -1.32 0.95 2.02
CA ILE A 40 -1.64 0.42 0.70
C ILE A 40 -1.08 1.40 -0.31
N GLY A 41 -0.11 0.95 -1.10
CA GLY A 41 0.41 1.70 -2.24
C GLY A 41 -0.34 1.30 -3.50
N ILE A 42 -0.66 2.28 -4.35
CA ILE A 42 -1.30 2.05 -5.64
C ILE A 42 -0.47 2.77 -6.70
N SER A 43 -0.30 2.16 -7.88
CA SER A 43 0.35 2.80 -9.02
C SER A 43 -0.32 4.14 -9.33
N ARG A 44 0.45 5.22 -9.19
CA ARG A 44 0.01 6.58 -9.47
C ARG A 44 -0.44 6.73 -10.92
N ASP A 45 0.32 6.17 -11.86
CA ASP A 45 0.03 6.28 -13.28
C ASP A 45 -1.29 5.56 -13.61
N TRP A 46 -1.51 4.39 -13.00
CA TRP A 46 -2.80 3.68 -13.13
C TRP A 46 -3.97 4.50 -12.57
N LEU A 47 -3.82 5.10 -11.38
CA LEU A 47 -4.84 5.97 -10.78
C LEU A 47 -5.12 7.22 -11.63
N TYR A 48 -4.07 7.82 -12.23
CA TYR A 48 -4.20 8.98 -13.11
C TYR A 48 -5.02 8.66 -14.35
N GLU A 49 -4.70 7.54 -15.00
CA GLU A 49 -5.30 7.11 -16.26
C GLU A 49 -6.71 6.55 -16.07
N ASN A 50 -6.94 5.75 -15.03
CA ASN A 50 -8.17 4.97 -14.88
C ASN A 50 -9.16 5.53 -13.86
N LYS A 51 -8.70 6.35 -12.90
CA LYS A 51 -9.54 6.88 -11.80
C LYS A 51 -9.55 8.41 -11.73
N GLY A 52 -8.90 9.08 -12.66
CA GLY A 52 -8.87 10.54 -12.73
C GLY A 52 -8.09 11.19 -11.60
N ALA A 53 -7.12 10.48 -11.01
CA ALA A 53 -6.32 11.03 -9.92
C ALA A 53 -5.53 12.25 -10.38
N ARG A 54 -5.55 13.34 -9.60
CA ARG A 54 -4.83 14.57 -9.90
C ARG A 54 -4.16 15.13 -8.65
N PRO A 55 -3.03 15.85 -8.82
CA PRO A 55 -2.42 16.58 -7.71
C PRO A 55 -3.33 17.71 -7.24
N VAL A 56 -3.24 17.97 -5.94
CA VAL A 56 -3.90 19.09 -5.26
C VAL A 56 -3.37 20.42 -5.78
N ILE A 57 -4.26 21.40 -5.87
CA ILE A 57 -3.95 22.79 -6.21
C ILE A 57 -3.97 23.59 -4.92
N TYR A 58 -2.82 24.15 -4.55
CA TYR A 58 -2.70 24.97 -3.35
C TYR A 58 -2.84 26.44 -3.72
N GLY A 59 -3.56 27.21 -2.90
CA GLY A 59 -3.73 28.64 -3.10
C GLY A 59 -4.41 29.34 -1.93
N GLN A 60 -4.54 30.66 -2.02
CA GLN A 60 -5.32 31.48 -1.11
C GLN A 60 -6.82 31.20 -1.29
N ALA A 61 -7.60 31.35 -0.22
CA ALA A 61 -9.00 30.94 -0.18
C ALA A 61 -9.86 31.52 -1.32
N ASP A 62 -9.54 32.71 -1.83
CA ASP A 62 -10.22 33.38 -2.93
C ASP A 62 -9.81 32.85 -4.33
N GLU A 63 -8.63 32.24 -4.47
CA GLU A 63 -8.15 31.67 -5.74
C GLU A 63 -9.00 30.48 -6.23
N ILE A 64 -9.76 29.84 -5.33
CA ILE A 64 -10.73 28.80 -5.73
C ILE A 64 -11.75 29.33 -6.75
N ASN A 65 -12.06 30.64 -6.71
CA ASN A 65 -13.01 31.26 -7.62
C ASN A 65 -12.44 31.45 -9.03
N LEU A 66 -11.11 31.40 -9.19
CA LEU A 66 -10.43 31.42 -10.49
C LEU A 66 -10.46 30.05 -11.18
N LEU A 67 -10.80 28.99 -10.44
CA LEU A 67 -10.87 27.64 -10.95
C LEU A 67 -12.28 27.31 -11.45
N ASP A 68 -12.32 26.57 -12.56
CA ASP A 68 -13.53 25.94 -13.06
C ASP A 68 -14.10 24.97 -12.02
N GLU A 69 -15.43 24.94 -11.90
CA GLU A 69 -16.12 24.11 -10.90
C GLU A 69 -15.74 22.63 -11.00
N SER A 70 -15.51 22.12 -12.21
CA SER A 70 -15.14 20.73 -12.46
C SER A 70 -13.79 20.32 -11.86
N ILE A 71 -12.94 21.26 -11.46
CA ILE A 71 -11.61 21.00 -10.88
C ILE A 71 -11.46 21.53 -9.46
N ARG A 72 -12.46 22.21 -8.89
CA ARG A 72 -12.41 22.77 -7.53
C ARG A 72 -12.20 21.73 -6.44
N TRP A 73 -12.59 20.47 -6.66
CA TRP A 73 -12.33 19.36 -5.73
C TRP A 73 -10.83 19.11 -5.46
N ARG A 74 -9.95 19.61 -6.35
CA ARG A 74 -8.50 19.56 -6.18
C ARG A 74 -7.95 20.67 -5.28
N PHE A 75 -8.74 21.71 -5.02
CA PHE A 75 -8.25 22.89 -4.31
C PHE A 75 -8.07 22.61 -2.81
N LEU A 76 -6.98 23.13 -2.25
CA LEU A 76 -6.73 23.16 -0.82
C LEU A 76 -6.18 24.54 -0.44
N GLU A 77 -6.85 25.18 0.51
CA GLU A 77 -6.38 26.45 1.06
C GLU A 77 -5.00 26.29 1.71
N LEU A 78 -4.05 27.09 1.24
CA LEU A 78 -2.68 27.17 1.72
C LEU A 78 -2.59 28.23 2.82
N ASP A 79 -2.57 27.80 4.08
CA ASP A 79 -2.38 28.67 5.23
C ASP A 79 -1.08 28.31 5.97
N ILE A 80 0.02 28.94 5.54
CA ILE A 80 1.38 28.70 6.06
C ILE A 80 1.52 29.01 7.57
N HIS A 81 0.57 29.74 8.16
CA HIS A 81 0.58 30.03 9.60
C HIS A 81 -0.08 28.91 10.41
N LYS A 82 -0.94 28.09 9.79
CA LYS A 82 -1.61 26.97 10.44
C LYS A 82 -0.80 25.67 10.37
N ARG A 83 -0.21 25.35 9.20
CA ARG A 83 0.43 24.05 8.94
C ARG A 83 1.59 24.17 7.97
N ASP A 84 2.50 23.19 8.04
CA ASP A 84 3.53 22.98 7.02
C ASP A 84 2.96 22.07 5.92
N TYR A 85 2.96 22.57 4.68
CA TYR A 85 2.43 21.89 3.49
C TYR A 85 3.52 21.26 2.62
N SER A 86 4.81 21.49 2.94
CA SER A 86 5.94 21.11 2.09
C SER A 86 6.06 19.58 1.88
N TRP A 87 5.46 18.79 2.76
CA TRP A 87 5.54 17.32 2.75
C TRP A 87 4.33 16.61 2.16
N LEU A 88 3.20 17.33 1.98
CA LEU A 88 1.91 16.66 1.77
C LEU A 88 1.82 15.94 0.43
N ARG A 89 2.44 16.50 -0.63
CA ARG A 89 2.46 15.95 -2.01
C ARG A 89 1.16 15.22 -2.35
N GLU A 90 0.05 15.88 -2.05
CA GLU A 90 -1.26 15.25 -1.99
C GLU A 90 -1.85 15.07 -3.39
N TRP A 91 -2.37 13.88 -3.64
CA TRP A 91 -3.16 13.53 -4.81
C TRP A 91 -4.58 13.20 -4.39
N ARG A 92 -5.56 13.49 -5.24
CA ARG A 92 -6.97 13.23 -4.99
C ARG A 92 -7.62 12.49 -6.14
N ILE A 93 -8.65 11.70 -5.82
CA ILE A 93 -9.65 11.19 -6.78
C ILE A 93 -11.04 11.69 -6.36
N PRO A 94 -11.88 12.17 -7.29
CA PRO A 94 -13.19 12.74 -6.97
C PRO A 94 -14.25 11.65 -6.76
N MET A 95 -14.04 10.79 -5.76
CA MET A 95 -14.97 9.75 -5.35
C MET A 95 -14.91 9.53 -3.83
N LYS A 96 -16.01 9.02 -3.26
CA LYS A 96 -16.11 8.72 -1.83
C LYS A 96 -15.46 7.40 -1.43
N GLU A 97 -15.56 6.40 -2.31
CA GLU A 97 -15.15 5.03 -2.04
C GLU A 97 -14.37 4.50 -3.24
N LEU A 98 -13.29 3.77 -2.96
CA LEU A 98 -12.47 3.09 -3.96
C LEU A 98 -12.46 1.61 -3.62
N ASN A 99 -13.05 0.80 -4.49
CA ASN A 99 -13.00 -0.64 -4.38
C ASN A 99 -11.65 -1.15 -4.91
N LEU A 100 -10.84 -1.75 -4.03
CA LEU A 100 -9.54 -2.30 -4.41
C LEU A 100 -9.63 -3.48 -5.37
N TYR A 101 -10.77 -4.19 -5.41
CA TYR A 101 -11.00 -5.28 -6.37
C TYR A 101 -11.19 -4.78 -7.80
N ASP A 102 -11.46 -3.49 -8.01
CA ASP A 102 -11.54 -2.88 -9.35
C ASP A 102 -10.16 -2.49 -9.90
N ILE A 103 -9.10 -2.72 -9.11
CA ILE A 103 -7.72 -2.38 -9.45
C ILE A 103 -6.98 -3.70 -9.70
N PRO A 104 -6.33 -3.86 -10.87
CA PRO A 104 -5.48 -5.02 -11.10
C PRO A 104 -4.43 -5.13 -10.00
N ARG A 105 -4.31 -6.33 -9.42
CA ARG A 105 -3.51 -6.56 -8.20
C ARG A 105 -2.04 -6.19 -8.40
N GLU A 106 -1.54 -6.25 -9.63
CA GLU A 106 -0.17 -5.86 -9.99
C GLU A 106 0.14 -4.38 -9.75
N HIS A 107 -0.90 -3.54 -9.64
CA HIS A 107 -0.79 -2.11 -9.34
C HIS A 107 -0.98 -1.79 -7.86
N ILE A 108 -1.20 -2.79 -7.01
CA ILE A 108 -1.34 -2.63 -5.56
C ILE A 108 -0.14 -3.24 -4.85
N ILE A 109 0.36 -2.56 -3.83
CA ILE A 109 1.33 -3.09 -2.88
C ILE A 109 0.81 -2.91 -1.46
N PHE A 110 1.07 -3.90 -0.60
CA PHE A 110 0.86 -3.79 0.84
C PHE A 110 2.15 -3.42 1.55
N ILE A 111 2.04 -2.53 2.53
CA ILE A 111 3.12 -2.15 3.44
C ILE A 111 2.66 -2.55 4.83
N VAL A 112 3.46 -3.38 5.49
CA VAL A 112 3.15 -3.90 6.84
C VAL A 112 4.35 -3.74 7.76
N PRO A 113 4.18 -3.79 9.09
CA PRO A 113 5.29 -3.62 10.02
C PRO A 113 6.36 -4.70 9.87
N LYS A 114 5.96 -5.97 9.84
CA LYS A 114 6.85 -7.14 9.91
C LYS A 114 6.64 -8.12 8.76
N GLU A 115 7.67 -8.91 8.48
CA GLU A 115 7.61 -9.92 7.42
C GLU A 115 6.63 -11.06 7.72
N GLU A 116 6.49 -11.48 8.99
CA GLU A 116 5.52 -12.52 9.33
C GLU A 116 4.08 -12.06 9.06
N GLU A 117 3.80 -10.78 9.26
CA GLU A 117 2.51 -10.19 8.94
C GLU A 117 2.29 -10.11 7.43
N LEU A 118 3.34 -9.83 6.66
CA LEU A 118 3.24 -9.79 5.20
C LEU A 118 2.79 -11.15 4.66
N LYS A 119 3.30 -12.25 5.22
CA LYS A 119 2.83 -13.60 4.87
C LYS A 119 1.34 -13.77 5.16
N GLY A 120 0.85 -13.27 6.30
CA GLY A 120 -0.56 -13.37 6.65
C GLY A 120 -1.51 -12.57 5.74
N TYR A 121 -1.04 -11.48 5.11
CA TYR A 121 -1.89 -10.62 4.27
C TYR A 121 -1.70 -10.83 2.75
N ALA A 122 -0.52 -11.28 2.33
CA ALA A 122 -0.11 -11.28 0.92
C ALA A 122 0.21 -12.68 0.36
N VAL A 123 0.09 -13.73 1.18
CA VAL A 123 0.35 -15.11 0.78
C VAL A 123 -0.88 -15.95 1.07
N ASP A 124 -1.38 -16.61 0.03
CA ASP A 124 -2.43 -17.62 0.17
C ASP A 124 -1.76 -18.94 0.53
N TRP A 125 -2.27 -19.56 1.59
CA TRP A 125 -1.81 -20.86 2.09
C TRP A 125 -2.74 -21.95 1.57
N ASP A 126 -2.15 -22.90 0.86
CA ASP A 126 -2.84 -24.10 0.39
C ASP A 126 -1.99 -25.36 0.70
N PHE A 127 -2.56 -26.53 0.51
CA PHE A 127 -1.86 -27.80 0.66
C PHE A 127 -2.08 -28.66 -0.58
N ASP A 128 -0.98 -29.07 -1.23
CA ASP A 128 -1.04 -30.18 -2.16
C ASP A 128 -1.07 -31.48 -1.34
N VAL A 129 -2.02 -32.36 -1.62
CA VAL A 129 -2.20 -33.63 -0.88
C VAL A 129 -1.90 -34.79 -1.80
N ASP A 130 -0.79 -35.48 -1.51
CA ASP A 130 -0.43 -36.74 -2.15
C ASP A 130 -0.81 -37.92 -1.26
N VAL A 131 -1.14 -39.05 -1.89
CA VAL A 131 -1.40 -40.32 -1.19
C VAL A 131 -0.23 -41.25 -1.47
N ASP A 132 0.47 -41.65 -0.42
CA ASP A 132 1.53 -42.65 -0.49
C ASP A 132 1.13 -43.90 0.30
N PHE A 133 1.77 -45.01 0.00
CA PHE A 133 1.40 -46.31 0.53
C PHE A 133 2.62 -46.98 1.17
N ASP A 134 2.55 -47.23 2.47
CA ASP A 134 3.50 -48.14 3.10
C ASP A 134 3.03 -49.59 2.90
N TYR A 135 3.98 -50.48 2.67
CA TYR A 135 3.71 -51.91 2.49
C TYR A 135 4.41 -52.68 3.60
N ASP A 136 3.62 -53.12 4.58
CA ASP A 136 4.13 -53.91 5.70
C ASP A 136 3.30 -55.17 5.91
N HIS A 137 3.98 -56.32 6.03
CA HIS A 137 3.37 -57.63 6.26
C HIS A 137 2.21 -58.03 5.31
N GLY A 138 2.17 -57.50 4.08
CA GLY A 138 1.13 -57.81 3.09
C GLY A 138 -0.14 -56.96 3.22
N GLU A 139 -0.14 -55.99 4.14
CA GLU A 139 -1.14 -54.94 4.22
C GLU A 139 -0.58 -53.65 3.61
N SER A 140 -1.47 -52.85 3.01
CA SER A 140 -1.12 -51.53 2.47
C SER A 140 -1.76 -50.47 3.35
N HIS A 141 -0.91 -49.60 3.90
CA HIS A 141 -1.33 -48.51 4.77
C HIS A 141 -1.17 -47.19 4.03
N PRO A 142 -2.27 -46.59 3.53
CA PRO A 142 -2.19 -45.27 2.93
C PRO A 142 -1.88 -44.24 4.00
N TYR A 143 -0.97 -43.33 3.69
CA TYR A 143 -0.76 -42.11 4.46
C TYR A 143 -0.76 -40.89 3.53
N LEU A 144 -1.23 -39.77 4.07
CA LEU A 144 -1.28 -38.51 3.33
C LEU A 144 0.05 -37.80 3.49
N ILE A 145 0.59 -37.32 2.38
CA ILE A 145 1.71 -36.39 2.34
C ILE A 145 1.12 -35.02 2.00
N GLU A 146 1.02 -34.16 3.00
CA GLU A 146 0.60 -32.77 2.82
C GLU A 146 1.83 -31.92 2.53
N THR A 147 1.88 -31.32 1.34
CA THR A 147 2.94 -30.39 0.94
C THR A 147 2.38 -28.96 1.00
N PRO A 148 2.83 -28.12 1.95
CA PRO A 148 2.39 -26.73 2.03
C PRO A 148 2.78 -25.97 0.76
N LYS A 149 1.84 -25.18 0.26
CA LYS A 149 2.02 -24.33 -0.90
C LYS A 149 1.73 -22.89 -0.52
N GLU A 150 2.79 -22.10 -0.43
CA GLU A 150 2.72 -20.65 -0.24
C GLU A 150 2.63 -20.00 -1.62
N THR A 151 1.48 -19.41 -1.96
CA THR A 151 1.32 -18.67 -3.23
C THR A 151 1.19 -17.17 -3.00
N ARG A 152 1.93 -16.35 -3.75
CA ARG A 152 1.85 -14.89 -3.61
C ARG A 152 0.52 -14.37 -4.15
N SER A 153 -0.37 -13.90 -3.29
CA SER A 153 -1.66 -13.33 -3.69
C SER A 153 -1.61 -11.82 -3.91
N TRP A 154 -0.70 -11.13 -3.22
CA TRP A 154 -0.45 -9.69 -3.36
C TRP A 154 1.05 -9.36 -3.35
N LYS A 155 1.40 -8.23 -3.97
CA LYS A 155 2.72 -7.63 -3.81
C LYS A 155 2.81 -6.89 -2.48
N GLY A 156 4.00 -6.82 -1.90
CA GLY A 156 4.20 -6.01 -0.70
C GLY A 156 5.58 -6.13 -0.09
N PHE A 157 5.80 -5.31 0.93
CA PHE A 157 7.02 -5.25 1.70
C PHE A 157 6.72 -5.03 3.17
N SER A 158 7.54 -5.61 4.03
CA SER A 158 7.58 -5.19 5.42
C SER A 158 8.42 -3.92 5.58
N ILE A 159 8.14 -3.14 6.63
CA ILE A 159 8.96 -2.01 7.03
C ILE A 159 10.41 -2.44 7.27
N ASP A 160 10.63 -3.64 7.82
CA ASP A 160 11.98 -4.19 8.03
C ASP A 160 12.72 -4.43 6.71
N GLN A 161 12.04 -4.93 5.68
CA GLN A 161 12.62 -5.07 4.34
C GLN A 161 12.92 -3.71 3.71
N ILE A 162 12.05 -2.72 3.89
CA ILE A 162 12.24 -1.36 3.32
C ILE A 162 13.45 -0.66 3.95
N LYS A 163 13.76 -0.90 5.24
CA LYS A 163 14.94 -0.30 5.90
C LYS A 163 16.26 -0.66 5.23
N GLU A 164 16.33 -1.84 4.65
CA GLU A 164 17.51 -2.37 3.97
C GLU A 164 17.56 -1.97 2.48
N ILE A 165 16.56 -1.22 2.00
CA ILE A 165 16.48 -0.78 0.61
C ILE A 165 17.02 0.65 0.51
N GLU A 166 18.02 0.84 -0.35
CA GLU A 166 18.74 2.10 -0.51
C GLU A 166 17.85 3.25 -0.98
N ASN A 167 16.99 2.99 -1.96
CA ASN A 167 16.15 4.01 -2.59
C ASN A 167 14.96 3.38 -3.33
N ASP A 168 14.02 4.22 -3.75
CA ASP A 168 12.79 3.80 -4.41
C ASP A 168 12.99 3.19 -5.80
N PHE A 169 14.12 3.44 -6.49
CA PHE A 169 14.40 2.74 -7.74
C PHE A 169 14.63 1.25 -7.49
N VAL A 170 15.38 0.91 -6.44
CA VAL A 170 15.61 -0.48 -6.01
C VAL A 170 14.32 -1.09 -5.49
N LEU A 171 13.52 -0.35 -4.71
CA LEU A 171 12.20 -0.82 -4.24
C LEU A 171 11.26 -1.13 -5.42
N SER A 172 11.21 -0.23 -6.41
CA SER A 172 10.41 -0.42 -7.62
C SER A 172 10.87 -1.65 -8.41
N ALA A 173 12.18 -1.83 -8.59
CA ALA A 173 12.73 -3.02 -9.24
C ALA A 173 12.33 -4.32 -8.50
N ARG A 174 12.44 -4.34 -7.17
CA ARG A 174 12.00 -5.49 -6.34
C ARG A 174 10.49 -5.70 -6.38
N THR A 175 9.70 -4.64 -6.54
CA THR A 175 8.24 -4.74 -6.69
C THR A 175 7.90 -5.44 -7.99
N ASN A 176 8.65 -5.17 -9.06
CA ASN A 176 8.44 -5.77 -10.37
C ASN A 176 8.85 -7.24 -10.43
N THR A 177 9.73 -7.70 -9.54
CA THR A 177 10.11 -9.12 -9.45
C THR A 177 9.10 -9.96 -8.67
N GLN A 178 8.17 -9.35 -7.93
CA GLN A 178 7.11 -10.08 -7.23
C GLN A 178 5.99 -10.44 -8.20
N ILE A 179 5.86 -11.73 -8.53
CA ILE A 179 4.87 -12.21 -9.49
C ILE A 179 3.68 -12.78 -8.73
N ILE A 180 2.48 -12.29 -9.04
CA ILE A 180 1.25 -12.78 -8.42
C ILE A 180 0.95 -14.19 -8.93
N GLY A 181 0.66 -15.10 -8.01
CA GLY A 181 0.44 -16.53 -8.26
C GLY A 181 1.72 -17.37 -8.29
N GLU A 182 2.90 -16.78 -8.03
CA GLU A 182 4.14 -17.56 -7.88
C GLU A 182 4.16 -18.33 -6.55
N ASN A 183 4.83 -19.49 -6.54
CA ASN A 183 5.12 -20.21 -5.30
C ASN A 183 6.31 -19.54 -4.59
N LEU A 184 6.23 -19.39 -3.26
CA LEU A 184 7.24 -18.76 -2.40
C LEU A 184 8.13 -19.74 -1.66
#